data_AF-A0A812PND7-F1
#
_entry.id   AF-A0A812PND7-F1
#
_cell.length_a   1.000
_cell.length_b   1.000
_cell.length_c   1.000
_cell.angle_alpha   90.00
_cell.angle_beta   90.00
_cell.angle_gamma   90.00
#
_symmetry.space_group_name_H-M   'P 1'
#
loop_
_entity.id
_entity.type
_entity.pdbx_description
1 polymer ?
#
loop_
_entity_poly.entity_id
_entity_poly.type
_entity_poly.pdbx_seq_one_letter_code
_entity_poly.pdbx_strand_id
1 'polypeptide(L)'
;VTSAYIEQLLSLINVQSEQQIMILRLLRLIRLVRTFRMIRQIKSIWRLLYGLLTCGELLISTLALLGMVIYVFAVLGLETIASNQEMREDDNIQRLLDERFSSLGVTMMTLTQFVTLDSLSSLYLPLIKKNAWLMFYFLGLIIIVSIALMNLVTAVLVEGALEHARQDRELEAKVGMVTAKQMLPGILSLFDAVDQDGSGEIVIEEME
;
A
#
# COMPACT_ATOMS: atom_id res chain seq x y z
N VAL A 1 37.82 -0.27 -20.78
CA VAL A 1 38.40 0.62 -21.82
C VAL A 1 38.41 2.07 -21.36
N THR A 2 37.27 2.69 -21.04
CA THR A 2 37.20 4.10 -20.55
C THR A 2 38.02 4.38 -19.28
N SER A 3 38.11 3.43 -18.35
CA SER A 3 38.90 3.61 -17.11
C SER A 3 40.42 3.69 -17.33
N ALA A 4 40.95 3.05 -18.39
CA ALA A 4 42.38 3.02 -18.66
C ALA A 4 42.89 4.32 -19.30
N TYR A 5 42.11 4.88 -20.23
CA TYR A 5 42.40 6.18 -20.84
C TYR A 5 42.35 7.33 -19.83
N ILE A 6 41.47 7.24 -18.82
CA ILE A 6 41.37 8.23 -17.75
C ILE A 6 42.62 8.21 -16.86
N GLU A 7 43.15 7.04 -16.52
CA GLU A 7 44.38 6.94 -15.72
C GLU A 7 45.62 7.45 -16.48
N GLN A 8 45.69 7.20 -17.79
CA GLN A 8 46.77 7.71 -18.63
C GLN A 8 46.72 9.22 -18.85
N LEU A 9 45.51 9.81 -18.91
CA LEU A 9 45.32 11.27 -18.90
C LEU A 9 45.70 11.90 -17.56
N LEU A 10 45.48 11.19 -16.45
CA LEU A 10 45.85 11.66 -15.11
C LEU A 10 47.36 11.64 -14.87
N SER A 11 48.08 10.69 -15.47
CA SER A 11 49.56 10.66 -15.37
C SER A 11 50.26 11.77 -16.16
N LEU A 12 49.57 12.41 -17.11
CA LEU A 12 50.11 13.52 -17.90
C LEU A 12 49.94 14.90 -17.21
N ILE A 13 49.20 14.96 -16.10
CA ILE A 13 48.95 16.20 -15.36
C ILE A 13 50.02 16.36 -14.26
N ASN A 14 51.14 17.00 -14.65
CA ASN A 14 52.29 17.32 -13.81
C ASN A 14 51.87 18.12 -12.55
N VAL A 15 52.22 17.61 -11.37
CA VAL A 15 51.72 18.02 -10.05
C VAL A 15 52.46 19.26 -9.56
N GLN A 16 51.83 20.43 -9.63
CA GLN A 16 52.41 21.66 -9.06
C GLN A 16 51.42 22.73 -8.60
N SER A 17 50.10 22.50 -8.58
CA SER A 17 49.14 23.50 -8.06
C SER A 17 48.12 22.91 -7.08
N GLU A 18 47.81 23.66 -6.02
CA GLU A 18 46.72 23.40 -5.04
C GLU A 18 45.37 23.09 -5.72
N GLN A 19 45.15 23.66 -6.92
CA GLN A 19 43.99 23.40 -7.75
C GLN A 19 43.91 21.94 -8.26
N GLN A 20 45.05 21.27 -8.49
CA GLN A 20 45.07 19.87 -8.91
C GLN A 20 44.73 18.91 -7.76
N ILE A 21 45.06 19.26 -6.51
CA ILE A 21 44.65 18.49 -5.32
C ILE A 21 43.12 18.53 -5.18
N MET A 22 42.50 19.68 -5.43
CA MET A 22 41.05 19.81 -5.44
C MET A 22 40.40 18.94 -6.53
N ILE A 23 40.96 18.93 -7.74
CA ILE A 23 40.47 18.11 -8.85
C ILE A 23 40.61 16.60 -8.54
N LEU A 24 41.72 16.17 -7.95
CA LEU A 24 41.90 14.77 -7.51
C LEU A 24 40.90 14.38 -6.40
N ARG A 25 40.56 15.30 -5.48
CA ARG A 25 39.50 15.08 -4.49
C ARG A 25 38.13 14.92 -5.16
N LEU A 26 37.80 15.78 -6.13
CA LEU A 26 36.55 15.71 -6.90
C LEU A 26 36.47 14.42 -7.74
N LEU A 27 37.57 13.96 -8.33
CA LEU A 27 37.61 12.70 -9.08
C LEU A 27 37.40 11.45 -8.20
N ARG A 28 37.77 11.51 -6.92
CA ARG A 28 37.42 10.45 -5.97
C ARG A 28 35.92 10.42 -5.68
N LEU A 29 35.25 11.58 -5.68
CA LEU A 29 33.79 11.67 -5.54
C LEU A 29 33.04 11.06 -6.74
N ILE A 30 33.66 10.93 -7.92
CA ILE A 30 33.07 10.19 -9.06
C ILE A 30 32.77 8.73 -8.72
N ARG A 31 33.43 8.14 -7.71
CA ARG A 31 33.06 6.80 -7.22
C ARG A 31 31.69 6.78 -6.54
N LEU A 32 31.20 7.90 -5.99
CA LEU A 32 29.82 8.05 -5.50
C LEU A 32 28.79 7.97 -6.66
N VAL A 33 29.20 8.30 -7.89
CA VAL A 33 28.36 8.08 -9.09
C VAL A 33 28.18 6.58 -9.38
N ARG A 34 29.11 5.71 -8.96
CA ARG A 34 28.87 4.26 -8.96
C ARG A 34 27.82 3.87 -7.93
N THR A 35 27.78 4.54 -6.77
CA THR A 35 26.68 4.40 -5.80
C THR A 35 25.36 4.92 -6.36
N PHE A 36 25.37 5.91 -7.26
CA PHE A 36 24.18 6.31 -8.05
C PHE A 36 23.66 5.20 -8.97
N ARG A 37 24.40 4.11 -9.24
CA ARG A 37 23.85 2.92 -9.92
C ARG A 37 22.74 2.25 -9.06
N MET A 38 22.70 2.52 -7.75
CA MET A 38 21.62 2.23 -6.81
C MET A 38 20.32 2.98 -7.14
N ILE A 39 20.34 4.00 -8.00
CA ILE A 39 19.14 4.64 -8.55
C ILE A 39 18.26 3.65 -9.32
N ARG A 40 18.86 2.61 -9.91
CA ARG A 40 18.08 1.56 -10.57
C ARG A 40 17.25 0.75 -9.56
N GLN A 41 17.74 0.57 -8.34
CA GLN A 41 16.99 -0.03 -7.23
C GLN A 41 15.93 0.93 -6.67
N ILE A 42 16.24 2.23 -6.61
CA ILE A 42 15.28 3.28 -6.24
C ILE A 42 14.03 3.23 -7.14
N LYS A 43 14.17 3.02 -8.46
CA LYS A 43 13.01 2.84 -9.37
C LYS A 43 12.13 1.63 -9.01
N SER A 44 12.70 0.57 -8.46
CA SER A 44 11.94 -0.59 -7.99
C SER A 44 11.16 -0.27 -6.72
N ILE A 45 11.80 0.43 -5.78
CA ILE A 45 11.19 0.89 -4.52
C ILE A 45 10.08 1.90 -4.80
N TRP A 46 10.27 2.82 -5.74
CA TRP A 46 9.23 3.77 -6.16
C TRP A 46 8.00 3.09 -6.74
N ARG A 47 8.14 1.98 -7.48
CA ARG A 47 6.97 1.22 -7.97
C ARG A 47 6.17 0.59 -6.83
N LEU A 48 6.86 0.04 -5.83
CA LEU A 48 6.20 -0.53 -4.64
C LEU A 48 5.52 0.56 -3.81
N LEU A 49 6.18 1.69 -3.60
CA LEU A 49 5.61 2.85 -2.91
C LEU A 49 4.40 3.41 -3.66
N TYR A 50 4.48 3.51 -4.98
CA TYR A 50 3.36 3.98 -5.79
C TYR A 50 2.17 3.04 -5.66
N GLY A 51 2.38 1.71 -5.75
CA GLY A 51 1.32 0.73 -5.53
C GLY A 51 0.72 0.81 -4.12
N LEU A 52 1.53 1.04 -3.09
CA LEU A 52 1.06 1.23 -1.72
C LEU A 52 0.19 2.50 -1.58
N LEU A 53 0.60 3.60 -2.21
CA LEU A 53 -0.15 4.86 -2.21
C LEU A 53 -1.45 4.75 -3.00
N THR A 54 -1.49 3.95 -4.07
CA THR A 54 -2.73 3.67 -4.83
C THR A 54 -3.76 2.95 -3.97
N CYS A 55 -3.35 2.04 -3.08
CA CYS A 55 -4.22 1.42 -2.08
C CYS A 55 -4.47 2.32 -0.84
N GLY A 56 -3.91 3.53 -0.83
CA GLY A 56 -3.92 4.43 0.32
C GLY A 56 -5.33 4.87 0.73
N GLU A 57 -6.25 5.03 -0.22
CA GLU A 57 -7.63 5.44 0.06
C GLU A 57 -8.36 4.40 0.93
N LEU A 58 -8.25 3.11 0.59
CA LEU A 58 -8.83 2.01 1.36
C LEU A 58 -8.15 1.86 2.72
N LEU A 59 -6.83 2.03 2.79
CA LEU A 59 -6.08 2.03 4.06
C LEU A 59 -6.52 3.15 5.00
N ILE A 60 -6.72 4.36 4.48
CA ILE A 60 -7.18 5.50 5.29
C ILE A 60 -8.60 5.27 5.80
N SER A 61 -9.50 4.79 4.93
CA SER A 61 -10.89 4.49 5.31
C SER A 61 -10.98 3.45 6.44
N THR A 62 -10.14 2.43 6.38
CA THR A 62 -10.13 1.35 7.36
C THR A 62 -9.40 1.71 8.65
N LEU A 63 -8.33 2.51 8.59
CA LEU A 63 -7.75 3.13 9.77
C LEU A 63 -8.75 4.06 10.47
N ALA A 64 -9.57 4.80 9.72
CA ALA A 64 -10.62 5.64 10.27
C ALA A 64 -11.72 4.81 10.94
N LEU A 65 -12.17 3.71 10.32
CA LEU A 65 -13.13 2.76 10.91
C LEU A 65 -12.58 2.15 12.20
N LEU A 66 -11.33 1.69 12.19
CA LEU A 66 -10.66 1.13 13.37
C LEU A 66 -10.57 2.17 14.49
N GLY A 67 -10.16 3.40 14.16
CA GLY A 67 -10.11 4.52 15.09
C GLY A 67 -11.47 4.85 15.70
N MET A 68 -12.54 4.77 14.91
CA MET A 68 -13.92 4.98 15.37
C MET A 68 -14.36 3.87 16.36
N VAL A 69 -14.07 2.60 16.05
CA VAL A 69 -14.34 1.49 16.98
C VAL A 69 -13.58 1.68 18.28
N ILE A 70 -12.29 1.99 18.22
CA ILE A 70 -11.46 2.25 19.40
C ILE A 70 -12.01 3.43 20.21
N TYR A 71 -12.45 4.50 19.55
CA TYR A 71 -13.05 5.66 20.21
C TYR A 71 -14.31 5.28 21.01
N VAL A 72 -15.23 4.53 20.39
CA VAL A 72 -16.47 4.08 21.06
C VAL A 72 -16.13 3.22 22.27
N PHE A 73 -15.23 2.25 22.12
CA PHE A 73 -14.78 1.42 23.24
C PHE A 73 -14.04 2.23 24.30
N ALA A 74 -13.24 3.23 23.94
CA ALA A 74 -12.53 4.07 24.91
C ALA A 74 -13.50 4.85 25.80
N VAL A 75 -14.57 5.42 25.23
CA VAL A 75 -15.63 6.08 25.99
C VAL A 75 -16.33 5.10 26.92
N LEU A 76 -16.70 3.91 26.41
CA LEU A 76 -17.31 2.86 27.23
C LEU A 76 -16.39 2.40 28.36
N GLY A 77 -15.08 2.24 28.09
CA GLY A 77 -14.09 1.84 29.07
C GLY A 77 -13.90 2.88 30.18
N LEU A 78 -13.86 4.17 29.85
CA LEU A 78 -13.84 5.25 30.85
C LEU A 78 -15.09 5.22 31.74
N GLU A 79 -16.27 5.09 31.14
CA GLU A 79 -17.53 5.08 31.90
C GLU A 79 -17.69 3.82 32.76
N THR A 80 -17.32 2.65 32.24
CA THR A 80 -17.57 1.37 32.93
C THR A 80 -16.43 0.94 33.87
N ILE A 81 -15.18 1.23 33.52
CA ILE A 81 -13.99 0.80 34.27
C ILE A 81 -13.51 1.92 35.19
N ALA A 82 -13.30 3.14 34.66
CA ALA A 82 -12.71 4.22 35.44
C ALA A 82 -13.70 4.88 36.42
N SER A 83 -15.01 4.86 36.12
CA SER A 83 -16.07 5.38 37.00
C SER A 83 -16.47 4.42 38.13
N ASN A 84 -16.07 3.14 38.04
CA ASN A 84 -16.50 2.14 39.01
C ASN A 84 -15.68 2.22 40.31
N GLN A 85 -16.35 2.61 41.40
CA GLN A 85 -15.74 2.78 42.73
C GLN A 85 -15.15 1.47 43.27
N GLU A 86 -15.75 0.31 43.00
CA GLU A 86 -15.26 -0.99 43.46
C GLU A 86 -13.89 -1.33 42.85
N MET A 87 -13.61 -0.85 41.64
CA MET A 87 -12.31 -1.08 40.98
C MET A 87 -11.19 -0.24 41.59
N ARG A 88 -11.52 0.90 42.21
CA ARG A 88 -10.55 1.82 42.81
C ARG A 88 -10.17 1.47 44.25
N GLU A 89 -10.78 0.43 44.82
CA GLU A 89 -10.44 -0.05 46.17
C GLU A 89 -9.09 -0.77 46.26
N ASP A 90 -8.57 -1.28 45.14
CA ASP A 90 -7.26 -1.94 45.08
C ASP A 90 -6.20 -0.95 44.57
N ASP A 91 -5.20 -0.66 45.41
CA ASP A 91 -4.10 0.26 45.11
C ASP A 91 -3.39 -0.06 43.78
N ASN A 92 -3.29 -1.35 43.41
CA ASN A 92 -2.63 -1.76 42.17
C ASN A 92 -3.50 -1.46 40.94
N ILE A 93 -4.81 -1.68 41.05
CA ILE A 93 -5.76 -1.41 39.97
C ILE A 93 -5.95 0.09 39.82
N GLN A 94 -6.02 0.83 40.93
CA GLN A 94 -6.12 2.29 40.90
C GLN A 94 -4.97 2.92 40.12
N ARG A 95 -3.71 2.52 40.39
CA ARG A 95 -2.54 3.00 39.63
C ARG A 95 -2.65 2.66 38.14
N LEU A 96 -3.10 1.45 37.82
CA LEU A 96 -3.32 1.04 36.43
C LEU A 96 -4.37 1.92 35.73
N LEU A 97 -5.47 2.24 36.42
CA LEU A 97 -6.52 3.11 35.89
C LEU A 97 -6.04 4.55 35.70
N ASP A 98 -5.28 5.08 36.65
CA ASP A 98 -4.75 6.44 36.53
C ASP A 98 -3.67 6.55 35.43
N GLU A 99 -2.89 5.49 35.19
CA GLU A 99 -1.91 5.47 34.10
C GLU A 99 -2.53 5.22 32.72
N ARG A 100 -3.53 4.32 32.62
CA ARG A 100 -4.01 3.78 31.34
C ARG A 100 -5.40 4.24 30.93
N PHE A 101 -6.19 4.74 31.89
CA PHE A 101 -7.57 5.19 31.73
C PHE A 101 -7.82 6.60 32.31
N SER A 102 -6.79 7.45 32.43
CA SER A 102 -6.94 8.81 32.98
C SER A 102 -7.66 9.80 32.07
N SER A 103 -7.53 9.65 30.76
CA SER A 103 -8.16 10.53 29.77
C SER A 103 -8.54 9.74 28.53
N LEU A 104 -9.42 10.31 27.70
CA LEU A 104 -9.87 9.68 26.46
C LEU A 104 -8.70 9.36 25.52
N GLY A 105 -7.76 10.30 25.32
CA GLY A 105 -6.61 10.07 24.44
C GLY A 105 -5.68 8.97 24.95
N VAL A 106 -5.40 8.95 26.26
CA VAL A 106 -4.60 7.88 26.88
C VAL A 106 -5.31 6.54 26.78
N THR A 107 -6.62 6.50 27.02
CA THR A 107 -7.44 5.29 26.89
C THR A 107 -7.44 4.76 25.45
N MET A 108 -7.59 5.65 24.45
CA MET A 108 -7.49 5.26 23.04
C MET A 108 -6.11 4.68 22.72
N MET A 109 -5.03 5.24 23.25
CA MET A 109 -3.68 4.70 23.08
C MET A 109 -3.54 3.31 23.74
N THR A 110 -4.05 3.15 24.96
CA THR A 110 -4.09 1.88 25.68
C THR A 110 -4.87 0.80 24.91
N LEU A 111 -6.06 1.14 24.40
CA LEU A 111 -6.87 0.21 23.60
C LEU A 111 -6.24 -0.08 22.23
N THR A 112 -5.49 0.88 21.67
CA THR A 112 -4.68 0.64 20.46
C THR A 112 -3.59 -0.39 20.76
N GLN A 113 -2.85 -0.25 21.87
CA GLN A 113 -1.85 -1.24 22.32
C GLN A 113 -2.49 -2.63 22.49
N PHE A 114 -3.66 -2.67 23.10
CA PHE A 114 -4.44 -3.90 23.26
C PHE A 114 -4.82 -4.54 21.91
N VAL A 115 -5.32 -3.74 20.96
CA VAL A 115 -5.63 -4.23 19.61
C VAL A 115 -4.39 -4.74 18.87
N THR A 116 -3.24 -4.09 19.05
CA THR A 116 -1.97 -4.53 18.45
C THR A 116 -1.33 -5.73 19.14
N LEU A 117 -2.03 -6.34 20.12
CA LEU A 117 -1.54 -7.47 20.90
C LEU A 117 -0.28 -7.14 21.73
N ASP A 118 -0.04 -5.87 22.01
CA ASP A 118 1.12 -5.41 22.76
C ASP A 118 0.82 -5.43 24.27
N SER A 119 1.60 -6.23 25.01
CA SER A 119 1.51 -6.37 26.47
C SER A 119 0.08 -6.60 27.02
N LEU A 120 -0.75 -7.34 26.28
CA LEU A 120 -2.17 -7.58 26.57
C LEU A 120 -2.43 -8.03 28.00
N SER A 121 -1.64 -9.02 28.43
CA SER A 121 -1.83 -9.72 29.70
C SER A 121 -1.69 -8.78 30.89
N SER A 122 -0.82 -7.77 30.78
CA SER A 122 -0.63 -6.76 31.81
C SER A 122 -1.86 -5.85 31.97
N LEU A 123 -2.65 -5.68 30.91
CA LEU A 123 -3.85 -4.85 30.90
C LEU A 123 -5.08 -5.62 31.39
N TYR A 124 -5.47 -6.68 30.68
CA TYR A 124 -6.80 -7.27 30.88
C TYR A 124 -6.87 -8.25 32.06
N LEU A 125 -5.79 -8.98 32.41
CA LEU A 125 -5.84 -9.94 33.53
C LEU A 125 -6.19 -9.29 34.88
N PRO A 126 -5.54 -8.19 35.32
CA PRO A 126 -5.88 -7.58 36.61
C PRO A 126 -7.32 -7.06 36.62
N LEU A 127 -7.80 -6.53 35.49
CA LEU A 127 -9.17 -6.04 35.32
C LEU A 127 -10.21 -7.17 35.39
N ILE A 128 -10.00 -8.26 34.66
CA ILE A 128 -10.91 -9.43 34.66
C ILE A 128 -10.94 -10.12 36.02
N LYS A 129 -9.79 -10.21 36.71
CA LYS A 129 -9.72 -10.81 38.05
C LYS A 129 -10.59 -10.08 39.06
N LYS A 130 -10.69 -8.76 38.96
CA LYS A 130 -11.53 -7.94 39.84
C LYS A 130 -12.99 -7.91 39.36
N ASN A 131 -13.23 -7.85 38.05
CA ASN A 131 -14.58 -7.93 37.48
C ASN A 131 -14.61 -8.84 36.24
N ALA A 132 -15.16 -10.05 36.40
CA ALA A 132 -15.21 -11.05 35.33
C ALA A 132 -16.05 -10.61 34.12
N TRP A 133 -17.00 -9.68 34.28
CA TRP A 133 -17.81 -9.18 33.17
C TRP A 133 -16.97 -8.44 32.12
N LEU A 134 -15.84 -7.84 32.53
CA LEU A 134 -14.91 -7.16 31.61
C LEU A 134 -14.31 -8.11 30.57
N MET A 135 -14.37 -9.42 30.78
CA MET A 135 -14.02 -10.42 29.77
C MET A 135 -14.83 -10.22 28.48
N PHE A 136 -16.13 -9.96 28.58
CA PHE A 136 -16.98 -9.75 27.40
C PHE A 136 -16.66 -8.44 26.69
N TYR A 137 -16.27 -7.41 27.45
CA TYR A 137 -15.82 -6.13 26.90
C TYR A 137 -14.55 -6.30 26.05
N PHE A 138 -13.50 -6.91 26.62
CA PHE A 138 -12.23 -7.12 25.91
C PHE A 138 -12.35 -8.13 24.77
N LEU A 139 -13.11 -9.21 24.95
CA LEU A 139 -13.36 -10.19 23.90
C LEU A 139 -14.17 -9.59 22.74
N GLY A 140 -15.21 -8.80 23.05
CA GLY A 140 -16.01 -8.10 22.07
C GLY A 140 -15.17 -7.12 21.23
N LEU A 141 -14.26 -6.38 21.86
CA LEU A 141 -13.33 -5.51 21.16
C LEU A 141 -12.44 -6.30 20.18
N ILE A 142 -11.85 -7.42 20.61
CA ILE A 142 -11.02 -8.27 19.73
C ILE A 142 -11.83 -8.78 18.54
N ILE A 143 -13.05 -9.27 18.77
CA ILE A 143 -13.90 -9.82 17.71
C ILE A 143 -14.26 -8.73 16.69
N ILE A 144 -14.74 -7.57 17.14
CA ILE A 144 -15.14 -6.49 16.25
C ILE A 144 -13.95 -6.00 15.42
N VAL A 145 -12.79 -5.81 16.06
CA VAL A 145 -11.59 -5.38 15.36
C VAL A 145 -11.09 -6.44 14.39
N SER A 146 -11.14 -7.72 14.75
CA SER A 146 -10.77 -8.82 13.85
C SER A 146 -11.67 -8.85 12.61
N ILE A 147 -12.98 -8.68 12.78
CA ILE A 147 -13.93 -8.61 11.66
C ILE A 147 -13.65 -7.39 10.80
N ALA A 148 -13.40 -6.21 11.40
CA ALA A 148 -13.09 -4.99 10.66
C ALA A 148 -11.81 -5.14 9.82
N LEU A 149 -10.75 -5.74 10.39
CA LEU A 149 -9.51 -6.03 9.67
C LEU A 149 -9.71 -7.07 8.57
N MET A 150 -10.50 -8.12 8.81
CA MET A 150 -10.83 -9.11 7.77
C MET A 150 -11.64 -8.49 6.61
N ASN A 151 -12.56 -7.58 6.92
CA ASN A 151 -13.31 -6.85 5.92
C ASN A 151 -12.40 -5.93 5.09
N LEU A 152 -11.40 -5.29 5.70
CA LEU A 152 -10.36 -4.56 4.98
C LEU A 152 -9.59 -5.48 4.01
N VAL A 153 -9.07 -6.61 4.51
CA VAL A 153 -8.30 -7.56 3.69
C VAL A 153 -9.14 -8.03 2.50
N THR A 154 -10.41 -8.34 2.74
CA THR A 154 -11.35 -8.74 1.70
C THR A 154 -11.59 -7.63 0.68
N ALA A 155 -11.80 -6.38 1.15
CA ALA A 155 -11.97 -5.23 0.26
C ALA A 155 -10.75 -5.01 -0.64
N VAL A 156 -9.52 -5.08 -0.09
CA VAL A 156 -8.28 -4.94 -0.87
C VAL A 156 -8.18 -6.05 -1.93
N LEU A 157 -8.48 -7.29 -1.55
CA LEU A 157 -8.43 -8.43 -2.48
C LEU A 157 -9.46 -8.30 -3.60
N VAL A 158 -10.67 -7.83 -3.26
CA VAL A 158 -11.75 -7.60 -4.23
C VAL A 158 -11.42 -6.44 -5.18
N GLU A 159 -10.92 -5.32 -4.66
CA GLU A 159 -10.46 -4.19 -5.48
C GLU A 159 -9.33 -4.62 -6.43
N GLY A 160 -8.34 -5.37 -5.94
CA GLY A 160 -7.28 -5.92 -6.76
C GLY A 160 -7.81 -6.87 -7.85
N ALA A 161 -8.73 -7.76 -7.50
CA ALA A 161 -9.34 -8.68 -8.47
C ALA A 161 -10.18 -7.95 -9.53
N LEU A 162 -10.96 -6.93 -9.13
CA LEU A 162 -11.77 -6.12 -10.03
C LEU A 162 -10.91 -5.29 -10.98
N GLU A 163 -9.83 -4.69 -10.47
CA GLU A 163 -8.89 -3.92 -11.28
C GLU A 163 -8.17 -4.81 -12.30
N HIS A 164 -7.71 -6.00 -11.90
CA HIS A 164 -7.15 -6.99 -12.83
C HIS A 164 -8.16 -7.41 -13.90
N ALA A 165 -9.39 -7.75 -13.52
CA ALA A 165 -10.45 -8.13 -14.47
C ALA A 165 -10.88 -6.99 -15.41
N ARG A 166 -10.68 -5.73 -14.99
CA ARG A 166 -10.91 -4.55 -15.84
C ARG A 166 -9.79 -4.37 -16.86
N GLN A 167 -8.54 -4.54 -16.44
CA GLN A 167 -7.36 -4.47 -17.31
C GLN A 167 -7.39 -5.55 -18.39
N ASP A 168 -7.75 -6.79 -18.03
CA ASP A 168 -7.86 -7.90 -18.99
C ASP A 168 -8.95 -7.62 -20.05
N ARG A 169 -10.12 -7.12 -19.66
CA ARG A 169 -11.18 -6.73 -20.60
C ARG A 169 -10.76 -5.60 -21.53
N GLU A 170 -10.03 -4.61 -21.02
CA GLU A 170 -9.54 -3.50 -21.85
C GLU A 170 -8.49 -3.98 -22.86
N LEU A 171 -7.62 -4.93 -22.45
CA LEU A 171 -6.67 -5.58 -23.34
C LEU A 171 -7.38 -6.38 -24.45
N GLU A 172 -8.35 -7.23 -24.09
CA GLU A 172 -9.13 -8.01 -25.06
C GLU A 172 -9.88 -7.10 -26.05
N ALA A 173 -10.52 -6.03 -25.58
CA ALA A 173 -11.20 -5.06 -26.44
C ALA A 173 -10.23 -4.39 -27.42
N LYS A 174 -9.04 -4.00 -26.96
CA LYS A 174 -7.99 -3.43 -27.82
C LYS A 174 -7.50 -4.43 -28.86
N VAL A 175 -7.30 -5.70 -28.47
CA VAL A 175 -6.90 -6.77 -29.40
C VAL A 175 -7.98 -6.97 -30.47
N GLY A 176 -9.25 -7.10 -30.09
CA GLY A 176 -10.37 -7.25 -31.02
C GLY A 176 -10.46 -6.10 -32.03
N MET A 177 -10.28 -4.84 -31.59
CA MET A 177 -10.26 -3.69 -32.49
C MET A 177 -9.08 -3.71 -33.47
N VAL A 178 -7.89 -4.14 -33.02
CA VAL A 178 -6.71 -4.26 -33.89
C VAL A 178 -6.91 -5.37 -34.91
N THR A 179 -7.42 -6.53 -34.50
CA THR A 179 -7.73 -7.65 -35.39
C THR A 179 -8.77 -7.26 -36.43
N ALA A 180 -9.86 -6.59 -36.03
CA ALA A 180 -10.88 -6.12 -36.97
C ALA A 180 -10.31 -5.14 -38.00
N LYS A 181 -9.47 -4.18 -37.58
CA LYS A 181 -8.79 -3.25 -38.49
C LYS A 181 -7.81 -3.95 -39.45
N GLN A 182 -7.14 -5.01 -39.01
CA GLN A 182 -6.23 -5.78 -39.85
C GLN A 182 -6.96 -6.68 -40.85
N MET A 183 -8.14 -7.18 -40.52
CA MET A 183 -8.96 -8.00 -41.43
C MET A 183 -9.73 -7.17 -42.45
N LEU A 184 -10.04 -5.91 -42.13
CA LEU A 184 -10.77 -4.97 -43.00
C LEU A 184 -10.23 -4.88 -44.44
N PRO A 185 -8.91 -4.68 -44.68
CA PRO A 185 -8.38 -4.65 -46.05
C PRO A 185 -8.54 -5.98 -46.80
N GLY A 186 -8.50 -7.13 -46.09
CA GLY A 186 -8.74 -8.43 -46.70
C GLY A 186 -10.19 -8.61 -47.13
N ILE A 187 -11.14 -8.18 -46.30
CA ILE A 187 -12.58 -8.20 -46.63
C ILE A 187 -12.88 -7.27 -47.79
N LEU A 188 -12.31 -6.06 -47.81
CA LEU A 188 -12.46 -5.13 -48.94
C LEU A 188 -11.89 -5.72 -50.23
N SER A 189 -10.72 -6.37 -50.18
CA SER A 189 -10.16 -7.03 -51.38
C SER A 189 -11.00 -8.22 -51.88
N LEU A 190 -11.74 -8.90 -51.01
CA LEU A 190 -12.68 -9.93 -51.40
C LEU A 190 -13.93 -9.33 -52.05
N PHE A 191 -14.43 -8.20 -51.52
CA PHE A 191 -15.51 -7.45 -52.14
C PHE A 191 -15.10 -6.96 -53.53
N ASP A 192 -13.94 -6.32 -53.67
CA ASP A 192 -13.40 -5.86 -54.96
C ASP A 192 -13.14 -7.00 -55.96
N ALA A 193 -12.92 -8.23 -55.48
CA ALA A 193 -12.70 -9.39 -56.35
C ALA A 193 -14.02 -10.02 -56.85
N VAL A 194 -15.12 -9.78 -56.15
CA VAL A 194 -16.46 -10.30 -56.49
C VAL A 194 -17.27 -9.26 -57.27
N ASP A 195 -17.10 -7.97 -56.96
CA ASP A 195 -17.71 -6.85 -57.70
C ASP A 195 -17.09 -6.74 -59.10
N GLN A 196 -17.79 -7.26 -60.12
CA GLN A 196 -17.30 -7.28 -61.49
C GLN A 196 -17.64 -6.00 -62.26
N ASP A 197 -18.68 -5.28 -61.85
CA ASP A 197 -19.16 -4.07 -62.52
C ASP A 197 -18.61 -2.76 -61.91
N GLY A 198 -17.96 -2.84 -60.75
CA GLY A 198 -17.33 -1.73 -60.04
C GLY A 198 -18.35 -0.76 -59.43
N SER A 199 -19.59 -1.21 -59.23
CA SER A 199 -20.68 -0.40 -58.69
C SER A 199 -20.52 -0.13 -57.19
N GLY A 200 -19.72 -0.94 -56.48
CA GLY A 200 -19.57 -0.89 -55.02
C GLY A 200 -20.70 -1.61 -54.27
N GLU A 201 -21.60 -2.30 -54.97
CA GLU A 201 -22.67 -3.12 -54.42
C GLU A 201 -22.56 -4.54 -54.99
N ILE A 202 -22.63 -5.58 -54.14
CA ILE A 202 -22.62 -6.98 -54.63
C ILE A 202 -24.05 -7.44 -54.86
N VAL A 203 -24.34 -7.85 -56.09
CA VAL A 203 -25.63 -8.44 -56.47
C VAL A 203 -25.53 -9.97 -56.41
N ILE A 204 -26.62 -10.66 -56.06
CA ILE A 204 -26.63 -12.14 -55.91
C ILE A 204 -26.15 -12.87 -57.18
N GLU A 205 -26.35 -12.26 -58.34
CA GLU A 205 -25.90 -12.77 -59.65
C GLU A 205 -24.37 -12.74 -59.82
N GLU A 206 -23.64 -11.93 -59.05
CA GLU A 206 -22.17 -11.86 -59.05
C GLU A 206 -21.52 -12.86 -58.07
N MET A 207 -22.34 -13.57 -57.27
CA MET A 207 -21.86 -14.53 -56.26
C MET A 207 -21.74 -15.99 -56.77
N GLU A 208 -21.95 -16.25 -58.07
CA GLU A 208 -21.71 -17.55 -58.71
C GLU A 208 -20.23 -17.78 -59.08
#